data_AF-A0A392QIE9-F1
#
_entry.id   AF-A0A392QIE9-F1
#
_cell.length_a   1.000
_cell.length_b   1.000
_cell.length_c   1.000
_cell.angle_alpha   90.00
_cell.angle_beta   90.00
_cell.angle_gamma   90.00
#
_symmetry.space_group_name_H-M   'P 1'
#
loop_
_entity.id
_entity.type
_entity.pdbx_description
1 polymer ?
#
loop_
_entity_poly.entity_id
_entity_poly.type
_entity_poly.pdbx_seq_one_letter_code
_entity_poly.pdbx_strand_id
1 'polypeptide(L)'
;MWTGVMQLNQQKHGAKAPPRDKVVILGDGNPKAVFNKEEDIAGYTIKAVDDPRTLNKILYIRPPANVLSFNDLVSLWEKKIGKTLERIYVPEEQLLKQIQ
;
A
#
# COMPACT_ATOMS: atom_id res chain seq x y z
N MET A 1 -4.11 -11.76 8.06
CA MET A 1 -4.28 -10.29 7.97
C MET A 1 -3.06 -9.55 7.42
N TRP A 2 -1.86 -10.14 7.23
CA TRP A 2 -0.64 -9.31 7.06
C TRP A 2 0.36 -9.77 5.99
N THR A 3 -0.03 -10.67 5.08
CA THR A 3 0.84 -11.13 3.99
C THR A 3 0.49 -10.50 2.64
N GLY A 4 -0.79 -10.39 2.28
CA GLY A 4 -1.23 -9.95 0.94
C GLY A 4 -0.86 -8.52 0.52
N VAL A 5 -1.11 -7.53 1.38
CA VAL A 5 -0.92 -6.10 1.03
C VAL A 5 0.55 -5.73 0.80
N MET A 6 1.49 -6.33 1.53
CA MET A 6 2.91 -6.14 1.27
C MET A 6 3.38 -6.88 0.01
N GLN A 7 2.75 -8.01 -0.31
CA GLN A 7 3.14 -8.86 -1.44
C GLN A 7 2.83 -8.21 -2.79
N LEU A 8 1.70 -7.51 -2.94
CA LEU A 8 1.35 -6.84 -4.20
C LEU A 8 2.34 -5.74 -4.61
N ASN A 9 2.79 -4.91 -3.66
CA ASN A 9 3.86 -3.93 -3.95
C ASN A 9 5.24 -4.59 -4.15
N GLN A 10 5.46 -5.76 -3.55
CA GLN A 10 6.71 -6.51 -3.68
C GLN A 10 6.79 -7.39 -4.93
N GLN A 11 5.67 -7.78 -5.54
CA GLN A 11 5.67 -8.58 -6.76
C GLN A 11 6.25 -7.82 -7.96
N LYS A 12 6.08 -6.49 -8.01
CA LYS A 12 6.83 -5.64 -8.97
C LYS A 12 8.36 -5.69 -8.77
N HIS A 13 8.83 -6.16 -7.62
CA HIS A 13 10.25 -6.26 -7.24
C HIS A 13 10.67 -7.70 -6.83
N GLY A 14 9.87 -8.73 -7.14
CA GLY A 14 10.21 -10.14 -6.91
C GLY A 14 10.33 -10.60 -5.44
N ALA A 15 9.92 -9.81 -4.44
CA ALA A 15 10.08 -10.19 -3.04
C ALA A 15 8.94 -11.09 -2.54
N LYS A 16 9.31 -12.26 -2.01
CA LYS A 16 8.37 -13.27 -1.45
C LYS A 16 7.87 -12.92 -0.05
N ALA A 17 8.52 -11.98 0.64
CA ALA A 17 8.20 -11.58 1.99
C ALA A 17 8.61 -10.12 2.26
N PRO A 18 7.95 -9.46 3.23
CA PRO A 18 8.35 -8.14 3.72
C PRO A 18 9.84 -7.98 4.04
N PRO A 19 10.45 -6.82 3.69
CA PRO A 19 11.86 -6.57 3.94
C PRO A 19 12.19 -6.61 5.43
N ARG A 20 13.35 -7.13 5.80
CA ARG A 20 13.79 -7.23 7.21
C ARG A 20 15.08 -6.46 7.53
N ASP A 21 15.74 -5.92 6.51
CA ASP A 21 17.01 -5.20 6.66
C ASP A 21 16.94 -3.81 6.04
N LYS A 22 16.58 -3.75 4.74
CA LYS A 22 16.50 -2.50 3.97
C LYS A 22 15.19 -2.39 3.21
N VAL A 23 14.72 -1.17 3.02
CA VAL A 23 13.53 -0.85 2.21
C VAL A 23 13.82 0.32 1.29
N VAL A 24 13.37 0.21 0.04
CA VAL A 24 13.44 1.29 -0.96
C VAL A 24 12.14 2.07 -0.94
N ILE A 25 12.25 3.40 -0.84
CA ILE A 25 11.14 4.35 -0.81
C ILE A 25 11.24 5.24 -2.04
N LEU A 26 10.17 5.33 -2.83
CA LEU A 26 10.13 6.18 -4.01
C LEU A 26 9.72 7.60 -3.61
N GLY A 27 10.46 8.60 -4.12
CA GLY A 27 10.32 9.99 -3.70
C GLY A 27 10.68 10.17 -2.22
N ASP A 28 9.92 11.01 -1.52
CA ASP A 28 10.09 11.28 -0.08
C ASP A 28 9.27 10.32 0.82
N GLY A 29 8.43 9.47 0.21
CA GLY A 29 7.56 8.51 0.92
C GLY A 29 6.39 9.10 1.69
N ASN A 30 6.10 10.41 1.56
CA ASN A 30 5.03 11.11 2.28
C ASN A 30 3.65 11.12 1.59
N PRO A 31 3.51 11.01 0.25
CA PRO A 31 2.22 10.86 -0.40
C PRO A 31 1.41 9.70 0.18
N LYS A 32 0.11 9.94 0.38
CA LYS A 32 -0.81 8.96 0.97
C LYS A 32 -1.40 8.06 -0.11
N ALA A 33 -1.52 6.77 0.21
CA ALA A 33 -2.25 5.78 -0.55
C ALA A 33 -3.34 5.14 0.33
N VAL A 34 -4.28 4.45 -0.31
CA VAL A 34 -5.37 3.74 0.36
C VAL A 34 -5.11 2.24 0.26
N PHE A 35 -4.99 1.58 1.40
CA PHE A 35 -4.71 0.14 1.47
C PHE A 35 -5.97 -0.62 1.87
N ASN A 36 -6.53 -1.41 0.95
CA ASN A 36 -7.68 -2.26 1.25
C ASN A 36 -7.26 -3.73 1.22
N LYS A 37 -7.83 -4.52 2.14
CA LYS A 37 -7.71 -5.97 2.09
C LYS A 37 -8.67 -6.52 1.04
N GLU A 38 -8.29 -7.58 0.35
CA GLU A 38 -9.05 -8.14 -0.78
C GLU A 38 -10.47 -8.57 -0.37
N GLU A 39 -10.63 -9.16 0.81
CA GLU A 39 -11.96 -9.54 1.34
C GLU A 39 -12.83 -8.33 1.67
N ASP A 40 -12.23 -7.20 2.07
CA ASP A 40 -12.97 -5.97 2.30
C ASP A 40 -13.41 -5.36 0.97
N ILE A 41 -12.56 -5.40 -0.06
CA ILE A 41 -12.94 -4.99 -1.43
C ILE A 41 -14.15 -5.79 -1.89
N ALA A 42 -14.08 -7.12 -1.82
CA ALA A 42 -15.19 -7.99 -2.21
C ALA A 42 -16.46 -7.71 -1.39
N GLY A 43 -16.32 -7.53 -0.07
CA GLY A 43 -17.43 -7.22 0.82
C GLY A 43 -18.12 -5.90 0.47
N TYR A 44 -17.36 -4.85 0.17
CA TYR A 44 -17.93 -3.57 -0.27
C TYR A 44 -18.54 -3.65 -1.67
N THR A 45 -17.94 -4.41 -2.59
CA THR A 45 -18.50 -4.62 -3.93
C THR A 45 -19.87 -5.31 -3.88
N ILE A 46 -20.01 -6.39 -3.09
CA ILE A 46 -21.30 -7.09 -2.93
C ILE A 46 -22.33 -6.19 -2.27
N LYS A 47 -21.95 -5.41 -1.26
CA LYS A 47 -22.87 -4.44 -0.63
C LYS A 47 -23.31 -3.33 -1.60
N ALA A 48 -22.49 -3.01 -2.58
CA ALA A 48 -22.76 -1.93 -3.52
C ALA A 48 -23.65 -2.36 -4.71
N VAL A 49 -23.84 -3.65 -4.98
CA VAL A 49 -24.54 -4.09 -6.22
C VAL A 49 -26.03 -3.73 -6.22
N ASP A 50 -26.69 -3.85 -5.07
CA ASP A 50 -28.14 -3.66 -4.92
C ASP A 50 -28.50 -2.43 -4.07
N ASP A 51 -27.51 -1.62 -3.68
CA ASP A 51 -27.75 -0.38 -2.95
C ASP A 51 -28.18 0.73 -3.93
N PRO A 52 -29.40 1.27 -3.85
CA PRO A 52 -29.84 2.30 -4.79
C PRO A 52 -28.99 3.58 -4.76
N ARG A 53 -28.20 3.81 -3.69
CA ARG A 53 -27.29 4.96 -3.57
C ARG A 53 -26.06 4.86 -4.48
N THR A 54 -25.72 3.68 -4.97
CA THR A 54 -24.54 3.43 -5.83
C THR A 54 -24.89 3.33 -7.32
N LEU A 55 -26.18 3.35 -7.69
CA LEU A 55 -26.64 3.31 -9.08
C LEU A 55 -26.04 4.47 -9.89
N ASN A 56 -25.30 4.15 -10.95
CA ASN A 56 -24.61 5.11 -11.82
C ASN A 56 -23.62 6.02 -11.05
N LYS A 57 -22.93 5.48 -10.04
CA LYS A 57 -21.91 6.19 -9.24
C LYS A 57 -20.57 5.45 -9.20
N ILE A 58 -19.53 6.21 -8.87
CA ILE A 58 -18.22 5.67 -8.51
C ILE A 58 -18.18 5.54 -6.98
N LEU A 59 -17.92 4.33 -6.48
CA LEU A 59 -17.72 4.09 -5.06
C LEU A 59 -16.23 4.10 -4.71
N TYR A 60 -15.80 5.07 -3.89
CA TYR A 60 -14.44 5.11 -3.35
C TYR A 60 -14.38 4.39 -2.01
N ILE A 61 -13.67 3.27 -1.94
CA ILE A 61 -13.43 2.53 -0.70
C ILE A 61 -12.19 3.14 -0.03
N ARG A 62 -12.40 4.12 0.86
CA ARG A 62 -11.34 4.85 1.56
C ARG A 62 -11.52 4.85 3.08
N PRO A 63 -11.24 3.72 3.76
CA PRO A 63 -11.28 3.66 5.22
C PRO A 63 -10.24 4.62 5.82
N PRO A 64 -10.62 5.56 6.71
CA PRO A 64 -9.69 6.58 7.22
C PRO A 64 -8.42 6.01 7.87
N ALA A 65 -8.53 4.89 8.58
CA ALA A 65 -7.40 4.23 9.24
C ALA A 65 -6.38 3.61 8.27
N ASN A 66 -6.74 3.43 7.00
CA ASN A 66 -5.92 2.79 5.98
C ASN A 66 -5.40 3.79 4.93
N VAL A 67 -5.57 5.09 5.16
CA VAL A 67 -4.97 6.16 4.36
C VAL A 67 -3.58 6.46 4.92
N LEU A 68 -2.56 5.79 4.38
CA LEU A 68 -1.21 5.75 4.92
C LEU A 68 -0.19 6.19 3.87
N SER A 69 0.89 6.82 4.31
CA SER A 69 2.06 7.04 3.46
C SER A 69 2.93 5.78 3.46
N PHE A 70 3.91 5.70 2.54
CA PHE A 70 4.84 4.58 2.58
C PHE A 70 5.74 4.64 3.83
N ASN A 71 6.08 5.86 4.30
CA ASN A 71 6.77 6.05 5.58
C ASN A 71 5.96 5.52 6.77
N ASP A 72 4.64 5.72 6.78
CA ASP A 72 3.76 5.17 7.83
C ASP A 72 3.76 3.64 7.77
N LEU A 73 3.65 3.07 6.56
CA LEU A 73 3.62 1.62 6.35
C LEU A 73 4.94 0.95 6.81
N VAL A 74 6.08 1.56 6.49
CA VAL A 74 7.40 1.10 6.96
C VAL A 74 7.47 1.17 8.48
N SER A 75 7.03 2.27 9.08
CA SER A 75 7.03 2.44 10.55
C SER A 75 6.14 1.41 11.26
N LEU A 76 4.97 1.09 10.70
CA LEU A 76 4.09 0.03 11.20
C LEU A 76 4.75 -1.35 11.10
N TRP A 77 5.48 -1.60 10.02
CA TRP A 77 6.21 -2.86 9.83
C TRP A 77 7.40 -3.00 10.79
N GLU A 78 8.21 -1.95 10.95
CA GLU A 78 9.32 -1.87 11.92
C GLU A 78 8.81 -2.16 13.34
N LYS A 79 7.70 -1.52 13.74
CA LYS A 79 7.03 -1.79 15.02
C LYS A 79 6.62 -3.25 15.16
N LYS A 80 6.13 -3.87 14.08
CA LYS A 80 5.71 -5.27 14.11
C LYS A 80 6.87 -6.25 14.23
N ILE A 81 8.00 -5.97 13.59
CA ILE A 81 9.18 -6.85 13.64
C ILE A 81 10.15 -6.50 14.77
N GLY A 82 9.94 -5.39 15.47
CA GLY A 82 10.81 -4.92 16.55
C GLY A 82 12.20 -4.48 16.07
N LYS A 83 12.33 -4.05 14.80
CA LYS A 83 13.60 -3.68 14.18
C LYS A 83 13.40 -2.51 13.23
N THR A 84 14.30 -1.53 13.29
CA THR A 84 14.39 -0.42 12.33
C THR A 84 15.08 -0.89 11.05
N LEU A 85 14.53 -0.49 9.89
CA LEU A 85 15.06 -0.81 8.58
C LEU A 85 15.92 0.35 8.06
N GLU A 86 16.94 0.02 7.27
CA GLU A 86 17.62 1.01 6.45
C GLU A 86 16.67 1.51 5.35
N ARG A 87 16.38 2.81 5.34
CA ARG A 87 15.48 3.44 4.37
C ARG A 87 16.31 4.09 3.26
N ILE A 88 16.13 3.63 2.03
CA ILE A 88 16.81 4.16 0.84
C ILE A 88 15.79 4.92 0.02
N TYR A 89 15.95 6.23 -0.12
CA TYR A 89 15.05 7.07 -0.91
C TYR A 89 15.56 7.19 -2.34
N VAL A 90 14.66 7.03 -3.31
CA VAL A 90 14.94 7.15 -4.75
C VAL A 90 14.20 8.37 -5.29
N PRO A 91 14.91 9.42 -5.75
CA PRO A 91 14.29 10.60 -6.33
C PRO A 91 13.39 10.29 -7.54
N GLU A 92 12.38 11.12 -7.76
CA GLU A 92 11.43 10.95 -8.86
C GLU A 92 12.13 10.95 -10.23
N GLU A 93 13.11 11.82 -10.44
CA GLU A 93 13.85 11.92 -11.70
C GLU A 93 14.63 10.63 -11.99
N GLN A 94 15.13 9.97 -10.94
CA GLN A 94 15.81 8.68 -11.06
C GLN A 94 14.80 7.57 -11.39
N LEU A 95 13.62 7.59 -10.78
CA LEU A 95 12.54 6.63 -11.06
C LEU A 95 12.04 6.76 -12.50
N LEU A 96 11.83 7.98 -12.99
CA LEU A 96 11.35 8.24 -14.35
C LEU A 96 12.28 7.64 -15.41
N LYS A 97 13.60 7.71 -15.21
CA LYS A 97 14.59 7.10 -16.10
C LYS A 97 14.54 5.57 -16.16
N GLN A 98 13.97 4.91 -15.14
CA GLN A 98 13.90 3.45 -15.08
C GLN A 98 12.64 2.87 -15.74
N ILE A 99 11.63 3.71 -15.99
CA ILE A 99 10.34 3.28 -16.54
C ILE A 99 10.11 3.75 -17.99
N GLN A 100 11.02 4.55 -18.54
CA GLN A 100 11.08 4.94 -19.95
C GLN A 100 11.97 3.97 -20.73
#